data_AF-A0A4Y9JA78-F1
#
_entry.id   AF-A0A4Y9JA78-F1
#
_cell.length_a   1.000
_cell.length_b   1.000
_cell.length_c   1.000
_cell.angle_alpha   90.00
_cell.angle_beta   90.00
_cell.angle_gamma   90.00
#
_symmetry.space_group_name_H-M   'P 1'
#
loop_
_entity.id
_entity.type
_entity.pdbx_description
1 polymer ?
#
loop_
_entity_poly.entity_id
_entity_poly.type
_entity_poly.pdbx_seq_one_letter_code
_entity_poly.pdbx_strand_id
1 'polypeptide(L)' 'MTVRHYYREFQFVADMLACKHAIIGYLVGTFKDPQYQVTYRKGQLSVTYQHRLNLNSVFERIAEACDTSKNTSKVRRF' A
#
# COMPACT_ATOMS: atom_id res chain seq x y z
N MET A 1 5.51 1.78 -21.62
CA MET A 1 5.24 1.62 -20.17
C MET A 1 4.10 2.55 -19.82
N THR A 2 3.22 2.18 -18.88
CA THR A 2 2.03 2.97 -18.56
C THR A 2 2.13 3.49 -17.14
N VAL A 3 1.86 4.78 -16.95
CA VAL A 3 1.73 5.40 -15.63
C VAL A 3 0.39 4.99 -15.03
N ARG A 4 0.40 4.54 -13.79
CA ARG A 4 -0.77 4.06 -13.06
C ARG A 4 -0.79 4.68 -11.66
N HIS A 5 -1.99 4.75 -11.10
CA HIS A 5 -2.23 5.35 -9.79
C HIS A 5 -3.03 4.40 -8.91
N TYR A 6 -2.67 4.38 -7.62
CA TYR A 6 -3.35 3.67 -6.56
C TYR A 6 -3.56 4.62 -5.38
N TYR A 7 -4.76 4.58 -4.79
CA TYR A 7 -5.17 5.46 -3.71
C TYR A 7 -5.85 4.65 -2.62
N ARG A 8 -5.50 4.91 -1.36
CA ARG A 8 -6.19 4.34 -0.21
C ARG A 8 -6.16 5.27 0.99
N GLU A 9 -7.28 5.34 1.69
CA GLU A 9 -7.41 6.05 2.96
C GLU A 9 -7.21 5.08 4.12
N PHE A 10 -6.55 5.56 5.17
CA PHE A 10 -6.32 4.81 6.40
C PHE A 10 -6.90 5.59 7.57
N GLN A 11 -7.55 4.86 8.48
CA GLN A 11 -8.05 5.44 9.73
C GLN A 11 -6.90 5.84 10.67
N PHE A 12 -5.82 5.08 10.67
CA PHE A 12 -4.65 5.32 11.53
C PHE A 12 -3.41 5.65 10.69
N VAL A 13 -2.68 6.69 11.11
CA VAL A 13 -1.43 7.11 10.46
C VAL A 13 -0.36 6.01 10.55
N ALA A 14 -0.34 5.22 11.62
CA ALA A 14 0.58 4.10 11.78
C ALA A 14 0.39 3.04 10.67
N ASP A 15 -0.84 2.64 10.40
CA ASP A 15 -1.19 1.66 9.36
C ASP A 15 -0.84 2.19 7.97
N MET A 16 -1.10 3.48 7.72
CA MET A 16 -0.71 4.16 6.49
C MET A 16 0.82 4.09 6.27
N LEU A 17 1.59 4.39 7.32
CA LEU A 17 3.06 4.34 7.26
C LEU A 17 3.55 2.90 7.07
N ALA A 18 2.96 1.91 7.74
CA ALA A 18 3.28 0.50 7.56
C ALA A 18 3.03 0.06 6.11
N CYS A 19 1.84 0.38 5.57
CA CYS A 19 1.48 0.09 4.18
C CYS A 19 2.45 0.74 3.20
N LYS A 20 2.83 2.00 3.43
CA LYS A 20 3.83 2.70 2.60
C LYS A 20 5.13 1.90 2.54
N HIS A 21 5.69 1.52 3.69
CA HIS A 21 6.98 0.80 3.71
C HIS A 21 6.87 -0.56 3.04
N ALA A 22 5.74 -1.26 3.22
CA ALA A 22 5.49 -2.53 2.57
C ALA A 22 5.38 -2.41 1.03
N ILE A 23 4.69 -1.39 0.51
CA ILE A 23 4.59 -1.13 -0.94
C ILE A 23 5.97 -0.79 -1.52
N ILE A 24 6.74 0.08 -0.85
CA ILE A 24 8.10 0.42 -1.27
C ILE A 24 8.99 -0.83 -1.29
N GLY A 25 8.95 -1.63 -0.21
CA GLY A 25 9.70 -2.87 -0.11
C GLY A 25 9.35 -3.87 -1.20
N TYR A 26 8.05 -4.03 -1.52
CA TYR A 26 7.60 -4.87 -2.62
C TYR A 26 8.15 -4.38 -3.97
N LEU A 27 8.04 -3.08 -4.26
CA LEU A 27 8.50 -2.52 -5.52
C LEU A 27 10.01 -2.67 -5.72
N VAL A 28 10.79 -2.27 -4.72
CA VAL A 28 12.26 -2.32 -4.75
C VAL A 28 12.79 -3.76 -4.70
N GLY A 29 12.10 -4.66 -3.99
CA GLY A 29 12.52 -6.06 -3.88
C GLY A 29 12.12 -6.92 -5.09
N THR A 30 11.09 -6.54 -5.83
CA THR A 30 10.52 -7.38 -6.92
C THR A 30 11.00 -6.95 -8.30
N PHE A 31 11.16 -5.64 -8.52
CA PHE A 31 11.45 -5.10 -9.85
C PHE A 31 12.85 -4.50 -9.90
N LYS A 32 13.52 -4.67 -11.04
CA LYS A 32 14.78 -3.98 -11.33
C LYS A 32 14.46 -2.54 -11.73
N ASP A 33 14.98 -1.58 -10.98
CA ASP A 33 14.80 -0.12 -11.19
C ASP A 33 13.33 0.34 -11.28
N PRO A 34 12.53 0.14 -10.20
CA PRO A 34 11.13 0.52 -10.20
C PRO A 34 10.97 2.05 -10.26
N GLN A 35 10.11 2.54 -11.15
CA GLN A 35 9.72 3.94 -11.22
C GLN A 35 8.42 4.16 -10.45
N TYR A 36 8.50 4.85 -9.32
CA TYR A 36 7.36 5.11 -8.45
C TYR A 36 7.49 6.43 -7.67
N GLN A 37 6.35 6.94 -7.22
CA GLN A 37 6.23 8.06 -6.31
C GLN A 37 5.16 7.70 -5.27
N VAL A 38 5.49 7.82 -3.99
CA VAL A 38 4.54 7.62 -2.90
C VAL A 38 4.37 8.94 -2.15
N THR A 39 3.14 9.43 -2.07
CA THR A 39 2.78 10.64 -1.32
C THR A 39 1.72 10.32 -0.29
N TYR A 40 1.67 11.13 0.78
CA TYR A 40 0.61 11.05 1.76
C TYR A 40 0.12 12.43 2.16
N ARG A 41 -1.19 12.58 2.34
CA ARG A 41 -1.81 13.83 2.79
C ARG A 41 -3.08 13.48 3.56
N LYS A 42 -3.21 14.00 4.78
CA LYS A 42 -4.43 13.87 5.61
C LYS A 42 -4.96 12.41 5.77
N GLY A 43 -4.07 11.42 5.96
CA GLY A 43 -4.46 10.01 6.14
C GLY A 43 -4.69 9.22 4.85
N GLN A 44 -4.53 9.85 3.68
CA GLN A 44 -4.57 9.19 2.39
C GLN A 44 -3.16 8.86 1.90
N LEU A 45 -2.96 7.61 1.45
CA LEU A 45 -1.77 7.15 0.75
C LEU A 45 -2.04 7.13 -0.76
N SER A 46 -1.16 7.76 -1.53
CA SER A 46 -1.22 7.78 -3.00
C SER A 46 0.08 7.20 -3.56
N VAL A 47 -0.04 6.25 -4.48
CA VAL A 47 1.09 5.59 -5.14
C VAL A 47 0.94 5.76 -6.64
N THR A 48 1.86 6.48 -7.25
CA THR A 48 2.02 6.56 -8.70
C THR A 48 3.16 5.64 -9.09
N TYR A 49 2.95 4.79 -10.09
CA TYR A 49 3.98 3.85 -10.54
C TYR A 49 3.91 3.63 -12.04
N GLN A 50 5.06 3.33 -12.65
CA GLN A 50 5.16 3.08 -14.08
C GLN A 50 5.46 1.60 -14.33
N HIS A 51 4.44 0.86 -14.78
CA HIS A 51 4.58 -0.57 -15.02
C HIS A 51 3.61 -1.08 -16.08
N ARG A 52 3.96 -2.17 -16.78
CA ARG A 52 3.08 -2.78 -17.80
C ARG A 52 1.86 -3.42 -17.15
N LEU A 53 2.08 -4.15 -16.05
CA LEU A 53 1.04 -4.79 -15.25
C LEU A 53 0.36 -3.78 -14.32
N ASN A 54 -0.92 -4.00 -14.07
CA ASN A 54 -1.66 -3.32 -13.01
C ASN A 54 -1.35 -4.00 -11.67
N LEU A 55 -0.71 -3.27 -10.76
CA LEU A 55 -0.31 -3.75 -9.44
C LEU A 55 -1.33 -3.38 -8.35
N ASN A 56 -2.45 -2.74 -8.69
CA ASN A 56 -3.42 -2.24 -7.70
C ASN A 56 -3.97 -3.36 -6.81
N SER A 57 -4.18 -4.57 -7.33
CA SER A 57 -4.63 -5.73 -6.53
C SER A 57 -3.59 -6.19 -5.51
N VAL A 58 -2.30 -6.05 -5.81
CA VAL A 58 -1.21 -6.37 -4.89
C VAL A 58 -1.13 -5.30 -3.80
N PHE A 59 -1.20 -4.03 -4.18
CA PHE A 59 -1.21 -2.92 -3.22
C PHE A 59 -2.42 -2.97 -2.30
N GLU A 60 -3.59 -3.36 -2.82
CA GLU A 60 -4.79 -3.54 -2.01
C GLU A 60 -4.59 -4.62 -0.94
N ARG A 61 -4.04 -5.78 -1.31
CA ARG A 61 -3.74 -6.86 -0.34
C ARG A 61 -2.73 -6.43 0.72
N ILE A 62 -1.69 -5.69 0.32
CA ILE A 62 -0.71 -5.14 1.27
C ILE A 62 -1.41 -4.19 2.24
N ALA A 63 -2.22 -3.28 1.72
CA ALA A 63 -2.93 -2.32 2.53
C ALA A 63 -3.95 -2.98 3.46
N GLU A 64 -4.64 -4.04 3.03
CA GLU A 64 -5.50 -4.85 3.89
C GLU A 64 -4.74 -5.56 5.02
N ALA A 65 -3.52 -6.02 4.76
CA ALA A 65 -2.69 -6.63 5.80
C ALA A 65 -2.20 -5.60 6.84
N CYS A 66 -1.98 -4.35 6.42
CA CYS A 66 -1.56 -3.27 7.32
C CYS A 66 -2.71 -2.62 8.09
N ASP A 67 -3.94 -2.75 7.60
CA ASP A 67 -5.12 -2.13 8.20
C ASP A 67 -5.59 -2.91 9.43
N THR A 68 -5.25 -2.39 10.60
CA THR A 68 -5.55 -3.01 11.90
C THR A 68 -7.05 -2.95 12.23
N SER A 69 -7.81 -2.05 11.58
CA SER A 69 -9.26 -1.91 11.80
C SER A 69 -10.04 -3.18 11.43
N LYS A 70 -9.61 -3.90 10.37
CA LYS A 70 -10.23 -5.17 9.95
C LYS A 70 -9.79 -6.37 10.80
N ASN A 71 -8.60 -6.32 11.41
CA ASN A 71 -8.02 -7.48 12.11
C ASN A 71 -8.44 -7.61 13.58
N THR A 72 -9.05 -6.57 14.16
CA THR A 72 -9.50 -6.60 15.57
C THR A 72 -10.78 -7.43 15.77
N SER A 73 -11.43 -7.88 14.70
CA SER A 73 -12.63 -8.75 14.78
C SER A 73 -12.33 -10.25 14.91
N LYS A 74 -11.05 -10.68 14.88
CA LYS A 74 -10.69 -12.12 14.98
C LYS A 74 -9.79 -12.51 16.16
N VAL A 75 -9.45 -11.57 17.05
CA VAL A 75 -8.70 -11.88 18.29
C VAL A 75 -9.55 -11.56 19.53
N ARG A 76 -10.66 -12.28 19.67
CA ARG A 76 -11.38 -12.56 20.93
C ARG A 76 -11.99 -13.94 20.70
N ARG A 77 -11.63 -15.03 21.39
CA ARG A 77 -11.44 -15.23 22.83
C ARG A 77 -10.51 -16.42 23.07
N PHE A 78 -9.85 -16.33 24.22
CA PHE A 78 -9.18 -17.39 24.97
C PHE A 78 -10.11 -18.57 25.26
#